data_AF-K1V9W0-F1
#
_entry.id   AF-K1V9W0-F1
#
_cell.length_a   1.000
_cell.length_b   1.000
_cell.length_c   1.000
_cell.angle_alpha   90.00
_cell.angle_beta   90.00
_cell.angle_gamma   90.00
#
_symmetry.space_group_name_H-M   'P 1'
#
loop_
_entity.id
_entity.type
_entity.pdbx_description
1 polymer ?
#
loop_
_entity_poly.entity_id
_entity_poly.type
_entity_poly.pdbx_seq_one_letter_code
_entity_poly.pdbx_strand_id
1 'polypeptide(L)' 'MTRSENFILDFTHIYIDENIEQTENIVRIDCSDILETDLYCTKEGEAEIQKRIENFSINGVHFIDSGNYHYITKIMTD' A
#
# COMPACT_ATOMS: atom_id res chain seq x y z
N MET A 1 11.18 3.97 15.03
CA MET A 1 9.86 3.65 15.63
C MET A 1 8.86 3.71 14.50
N THR A 2 7.98 2.72 14.38
CA THR A 2 6.93 2.71 13.36
C THR A 2 5.81 3.69 13.75
N ARG A 3 5.18 4.32 12.75
CA ARG A 3 4.12 5.31 12.93
C ARG A 3 2.75 4.66 12.76
N SER A 4 1.83 4.86 13.71
CA SER A 4 0.44 4.41 13.57
C SER A 4 -0.35 5.43 12.75
N GLU A 5 -0.41 5.23 11.45
CA GLU A 5 -1.07 6.11 10.48
C GLU A 5 -1.86 5.27 9.49
N ASN A 6 -3.03 5.77 9.08
CA ASN A 6 -3.80 5.17 8.01
C ASN A 6 -3.07 5.42 6.68
N PHE A 7 -3.00 4.41 5.83
CA PHE A 7 -2.42 4.59 4.50
C PHE A 7 -3.19 3.82 3.43
N ILE A 8 -2.94 4.16 2.17
CA ILE A 8 -3.40 3.43 1.00
C ILE A 8 -2.20 3.03 0.15
N LEU A 9 -2.13 1.75 -0.24
CA LEU A 9 -1.20 1.26 -1.24
C LEU A 9 -1.86 1.40 -2.62
N ASP A 10 -1.39 2.38 -3.39
CA ASP A 10 -1.98 2.80 -4.66
C ASP A 10 -1.14 2.27 -5.83
N PHE A 11 -1.66 1.27 -6.54
CA PHE A 11 -0.95 0.61 -7.65
C PHE A 11 -1.42 1.12 -9.02
N THR A 12 -2.63 1.66 -9.09
CA THR A 12 -3.31 1.99 -10.35
C THR A 12 -3.75 3.45 -10.45
N HIS A 13 -3.64 4.21 -9.37
CA HIS A 13 -4.15 5.58 -9.22
C HIS A 13 -5.67 5.71 -9.36
N ILE A 14 -6.42 4.63 -9.16
CA ILE A 14 -7.88 4.63 -9.30
C ILE A 14 -8.57 5.64 -8.36
N TYR A 15 -7.94 5.96 -7.23
CA TYR A 15 -8.47 6.86 -6.21
C TYR A 15 -7.96 8.31 -6.31
N ILE A 16 -7.26 8.68 -7.39
CA ILE A 16 -6.61 10.01 -7.48
C ILE A 16 -7.62 11.16 -7.41
N ASP A 17 -8.80 10.99 -8.02
CA ASP A 17 -9.84 12.02 -8.10
C ASP A 17 -10.64 12.19 -6.79
N GLU A 18 -10.53 11.24 -5.87
CA GLU A 18 -11.27 11.25 -4.59
C GLU A 18 -10.65 12.18 -3.55
N ASN A 19 -9.45 12.75 -3.79
CA ASN A 19 -8.73 13.67 -2.89
C ASN A 19 -8.63 13.18 -1.41
N ILE A 20 -8.55 11.86 -1.22
CA ILE A 20 -8.68 11.18 0.07
C ILE A 20 -7.67 11.68 1.13
N GLU A 21 -6.45 12.02 0.71
CA GLU A 21 -5.41 12.52 1.60
C GLU A 21 -5.79 13.85 2.27
N GLN A 22 -6.58 14.68 1.57
CA GLN A 22 -7.02 15.99 2.06
C GLN A 22 -8.20 15.87 3.03
N THR A 23 -8.97 14.78 2.94
CA THR A 23 -10.23 14.61 3.68
C THR A 23 -10.08 13.69 4.89
N GLU A 24 -9.23 12.66 4.85
CA GLU A 24 -9.27 11.55 5.82
C GLU A 24 -7.98 11.30 6.63
N ASN A 25 -6.97 12.18 6.55
CA ASN A 25 -5.66 11.96 7.20
C ASN A 25 -5.07 10.57 6.88
N ILE A 26 -5.10 10.21 5.59
CA ILE A 26 -4.58 8.97 5.03
C ILE A 26 -3.36 9.33 4.18
N VAL A 27 -2.28 8.57 4.34
CA VAL A 27 -1.06 8.70 3.51
C VAL A 27 -1.20 7.84 2.26
N ARG A 28 -1.03 8.40 1.06
CA ARG A 28 -0.89 7.60 -0.16
C ARG A 28 0.54 7.11 -0.34
N ILE A 29 0.68 5.81 -0.54
CA ILE A 29 1.94 5.17 -0.91
C ILE A 29 1.81 4.74 -2.36
N ASP A 30 2.54 5.42 -3.23
CA ASP A 30 2.57 5.12 -4.66
C ASP A 30 3.40 3.85 -4.92
N CYS A 31 2.73 2.86 -5.51
CA CYS A 31 3.28 1.57 -5.91
C CYS A 31 3.09 1.31 -7.42
N SER A 32 2.66 2.30 -8.20
CA SER A 32 2.37 2.16 -9.64
C SER A 32 3.61 1.83 -10.49
N ASP A 33 4.81 2.10 -9.97
CA ASP A 33 6.09 1.77 -10.58
C ASP A 33 6.55 0.32 -10.33
N ILE A 34 5.89 -0.40 -9.41
CA ILE A 34 6.28 -1.77 -9.05
C ILE A 34 5.62 -2.75 -10.02
N LEU A 35 6.42 -3.21 -10.99
CA LEU A 35 6.00 -4.19 -11.99
C LEU A 35 5.78 -5.57 -11.37
N GLU A 36 5.02 -6.41 -12.09
CA GLU A 36 4.80 -7.83 -11.74
C GLU A 36 4.18 -8.02 -10.34
N THR A 37 3.19 -7.19 -10.06
CA THR A 37 2.40 -7.18 -8.82
C THR A 37 0.91 -7.49 -9.06
N ASP A 38 0.42 -7.43 -10.30
CA ASP A 38 -0.97 -7.81 -10.60
C ASP A 38 -1.14 -9.33 -10.52
N LEU A 39 -2.10 -9.77 -9.71
CA LEU A 39 -2.45 -11.16 -9.38
C LEU A 39 -1.40 -11.90 -8.54
N TYR A 40 -0.13 -11.83 -8.94
CA TYR A 40 1.00 -12.44 -8.25
C TYR A 40 2.09 -11.39 -8.01
N CYS A 41 2.74 -11.49 -6.87
CA CYS A 41 3.88 -10.64 -6.52
C CYS A 41 5.18 -11.41 -6.69
N THR A 42 6.14 -10.82 -7.41
CA THR A 42 7.53 -11.30 -7.37
C THR A 42 8.18 -10.99 -6.03
N LYS A 43 9.30 -11.65 -5.74
CA LYS A 43 10.07 -11.38 -4.51
C LYS A 43 10.64 -9.97 -4.51
N GLU A 44 11.01 -9.49 -5.69
CA GLU A 44 11.51 -8.14 -5.92
C GLU A 44 10.42 -7.11 -5.65
N GLY A 45 9.20 -7.34 -6.16
CA GLY A 45 8.03 -6.50 -5.85
C GLY A 45 7.70 -6.50 -4.36
N GLU A 46 7.72 -7.67 -3.71
CA GLU A 46 7.46 -7.81 -2.27
C GLU A 46 8.48 -7.01 -1.44
N ALA A 47 9.77 -7.15 -1.74
CA ALA A 47 10.83 -6.44 -1.04
C ALA A 47 10.69 -4.91 -1.17
N GLU A 48 10.28 -4.45 -2.36
CA GLU A 48 10.10 -3.03 -2.61
C GLU A 48 8.83 -2.46 -1.93
N ILE A 49 7.75 -3.26 -1.87
CA ILE A 49 6.56 -2.93 -1.07
C ILE A 49 6.91 -2.86 0.42
N GLN A 50 7.62 -3.87 0.95
CA GLN A 50 8.06 -3.91 2.35
C GLN A 50 8.86 -2.66 2.72
N LYS A 51 9.81 -2.27 1.87
CA LYS A 51 10.62 -1.07 2.08
C LYS A 51 9.78 0.21 2.12
N ARG A 52 8.74 0.33 1.29
CA ARG A 52 7.82 1.47 1.31
C ARG A 52 7.00 1.54 2.60
N ILE A 53 6.62 0.40 3.15
CA ILE A 53 5.78 0.32 4.36
C ILE A 53 6.55 0.13 5.67
N GLU A 54 7.88 -0.02 5.64
CA GLU A 54 8.71 -0.42 6.80
C GLU A 54 8.57 0.51 8.02
N ASN A 55 8.20 1.77 7.78
CA ASN A 55 8.06 2.79 8.82
C ASN A 55 6.62 2.94 9.32
N PHE A 56 5.67 2.19 8.78
CA PHE A 56 4.26 2.20 9.18
C PHE A 56 3.96 1.06 10.15
N SER A 57 3.12 1.32 11.15
CA SER A 57 2.61 0.30 12.05
C SER A 57 1.45 -0.44 11.39
N ILE A 58 1.29 -1.72 11.71
CA ILE A 58 0.07 -2.47 11.37
C ILE A 58 -1.17 -1.91 12.07
N ASN A 59 -0.99 -1.11 13.13
CA ASN A 59 -2.08 -0.43 13.82
C ASN A 59 -2.57 0.77 13.01
N GLY A 60 -3.73 0.64 12.37
CA GLY A 60 -4.38 1.68 11.57
C GLY A 60 -5.48 1.09 10.68
N VAL A 61 -6.15 1.94 9.91
CA VAL A 61 -7.01 1.53 8.80
C VAL A 61 -6.21 1.65 7.52
N HIS A 62 -5.85 0.51 6.94
CA HIS A 62 -5.00 0.45 5.75
C HIS A 62 -5.81 -0.04 4.56
N PHE A 63 -5.73 0.69 3.46
CA PHE A 63 -6.43 0.40 2.22
C PHE A 63 -5.48 -0.21 1.20
N ILE A 64 -6.00 -1.13 0.41
CA ILE A 64 -5.31 -1.76 -0.70
C ILE A 64 -6.09 -1.38 -1.95
N ASP A 65 -5.39 -1.11 -3.04
CA ASP A 65 -5.99 -0.87 -4.35
C ASP A 65 -7.03 -1.95 -4.73
N SER A 66 -8.06 -1.56 -5.48
CA SER A 66 -9.20 -2.41 -5.88
C SER A 66 -8.83 -3.57 -6.82
N GLY A 67 -7.56 -3.67 -7.24
CA GLY A 67 -7.04 -4.72 -8.10
C GLY A 67 -6.74 -6.05 -7.39
N ASN A 68 -5.90 -6.88 -8.01
CA ASN A 68 -5.61 -8.24 -7.53
C ASN A 68 -4.46 -8.29 -6.49
N TYR A 69 -4.45 -7.39 -5.52
CA TYR A 69 -3.34 -7.20 -4.56
C TYR A 69 -3.58 -7.85 -3.18
N HIS A 70 -4.36 -8.92 -3.12
CA HIS A 70 -4.78 -9.57 -1.87
C HIS A 70 -3.60 -10.09 -1.01
N TYR A 71 -2.48 -10.44 -1.63
CA TYR A 71 -1.27 -10.91 -0.94
C TYR A 71 -0.62 -9.83 -0.07
N ILE A 72 -0.95 -8.55 -0.28
CA ILE A 72 -0.44 -7.42 0.51
C ILE A 72 -0.78 -7.58 1.99
N THR A 73 -1.95 -8.15 2.30
CA THR A 73 -2.34 -8.40 3.70
C THR A 73 -1.34 -9.26 4.44
N LYS A 74 -0.74 -10.25 3.76
CA LYS A 74 0.34 -11.08 4.31
C LYS A 74 1.62 -10.27 4.50
N ILE A 75 2.04 -9.51 3.48
CA ILE A 75 3.26 -8.68 3.53
C ILE A 75 3.21 -7.69 4.71
N MET A 76 2.02 -7.17 5.03
CA MET A 76 1.84 -6.22 6.13
C MET A 76 1.87 -6.86 7.52
N THR A 77 1.55 -8.16 7.63
CA THR A 77 1.43 -8.86 8.93
C THR A 77 2.62 -9.76 9.27
N ASP A 78 3.43 -10.11 8.27
CA ASP A 78 4.66 -10.89 8.43
C ASP A 78 5.82 -10.00 8.94
#